data_AF-A0A938VS71-F1
#
_entry.id   AF-A0A938VS71-F1
#
_cell.length_a   1.000
_cell.length_b   1.000
_cell.length_c   1.000
_cell.angle_alpha   90.00
_cell.angle_beta   90.00
_cell.angle_gamma   90.00
#
_symmetry.space_group_name_H-M   'P 1'
#
loop_
_entity.id
_entity.type
_entity.pdbx_description
1 polymer ?
#
loop_
_entity_poly.entity_id
_entity_poly.type
_entity_poly.pdbx_seq_one_letter_code
_entity_poly.pdbx_strand_id
1 'polypeptide(L)'
;MATGLPAAQSATGGQPTAAPAVTFTKHIAPILQRSCESCHRPDGAAPMSLATYEEARPWARAIKQRTGIGPRAGVMPPWYVEKNIGIQHFKNDPSLSDEEIALIAKWADTGAPRGNPADMPPPRMWNDATKWAIGEPDLVVTTTEIEVKAGSPDWWGEIPRVPTGLTEDRYVAALEVKEVNDVPSNGSGRDTVGGRYVFHHMIWSTRQLDETDPGDPAADDGSTSWPVHEVGRQADFFDQKSARILRAGSSIVSDSVHLHSNGRDTKAKLQIGFKFMPKGYKPEYRRSTISLGNGVDIDVKSMESGQELHAYAVLKENTKILSFEPHLHAPGERMCLEAIWGYNIQTLNCVGYDHSWVRGYNYADDHAPLLPKDTIL
;
A
#
# COMPACT_ATOMS: atom_id res chain seq x y z
N MET A 1 -40.49 -38.00 -68.91
CA MET A 1 -39.43 -37.53 -67.99
C MET A 1 -39.63 -36.05 -67.77
N ALA A 2 -40.06 -35.64 -66.57
CA ALA A 2 -40.02 -34.26 -66.09
C ALA A 2 -40.18 -34.32 -64.56
N THR A 3 -39.06 -34.49 -63.87
CA THR A 3 -38.97 -34.47 -62.40
C THR A 3 -38.69 -33.04 -61.95
N GLY A 4 -39.66 -32.41 -61.30
CA GLY A 4 -39.49 -31.10 -60.64
C GLY A 4 -38.81 -31.27 -59.27
N LEU A 5 -37.75 -30.51 -59.02
CA LEU A 5 -37.11 -30.40 -57.71
C LEU A 5 -37.95 -29.51 -56.76
N PRO A 6 -38.04 -29.83 -55.45
CA PRO A 6 -38.60 -28.92 -54.47
C PRO A 6 -37.57 -27.88 -54.02
N ALA A 7 -38.03 -26.66 -53.76
CA ALA A 7 -37.24 -25.55 -53.26
C ALA A 7 -36.85 -25.75 -51.78
N ALA A 8 -35.58 -25.54 -51.46
CA ALA A 8 -35.06 -25.56 -50.10
C ALA A 8 -35.50 -24.28 -49.36
N GLN A 9 -36.16 -24.45 -48.20
CA GLN A 9 -36.46 -23.36 -47.28
C GLN A 9 -35.21 -23.06 -46.46
N SER A 10 -34.70 -21.83 -46.61
CA SER A 10 -33.61 -21.31 -45.80
C SER A 10 -34.06 -21.16 -44.35
N ALA A 11 -33.48 -21.93 -43.45
CA ALA A 11 -33.61 -21.74 -42.01
C ALA A 11 -32.96 -20.41 -41.62
N THR A 12 -33.76 -19.45 -41.16
CA THR A 12 -33.27 -18.20 -40.57
C THR A 12 -32.64 -18.53 -39.21
N GLY A 13 -31.31 -18.59 -39.16
CA GLY A 13 -30.56 -18.65 -37.92
C GLY A 13 -30.84 -17.41 -37.08
N GLY A 14 -31.39 -17.61 -35.87
CA GLY A 14 -31.52 -16.54 -34.88
C GLY A 14 -30.16 -15.92 -34.61
N GLN A 15 -30.07 -14.58 -34.72
CA GLN A 15 -28.88 -13.86 -34.31
C GLN A 15 -28.55 -14.23 -32.86
N PRO A 16 -27.28 -14.56 -32.54
CA PRO A 16 -26.88 -14.68 -31.15
C PRO A 16 -27.20 -13.35 -30.47
N THR A 17 -28.04 -13.38 -29.45
CA THR A 17 -28.27 -12.23 -28.57
C THR A 17 -26.92 -11.69 -28.14
N ALA A 18 -26.60 -10.48 -28.59
CA ALA A 18 -25.35 -9.81 -28.25
C ALA A 18 -25.21 -9.84 -26.73
N ALA A 19 -24.12 -10.43 -26.24
CA ALA A 19 -23.81 -10.42 -24.82
C ALA A 19 -23.92 -8.98 -24.30
N PRO A 20 -24.56 -8.75 -23.15
CA PRO A 20 -24.80 -7.39 -22.66
C PRO A 20 -23.49 -6.60 -22.64
N ALA A 21 -23.54 -5.39 -23.19
CA ALA A 21 -22.37 -4.52 -23.32
C ALA A 21 -21.84 -4.15 -21.92
N VAL A 22 -20.53 -4.24 -21.73
CA VAL A 22 -19.88 -3.75 -20.50
C VAL A 22 -19.77 -2.24 -20.60
N THR A 23 -20.26 -1.53 -19.61
CA THR A 23 -20.37 -0.06 -19.61
C THR A 23 -19.73 0.55 -18.38
N PHE A 24 -19.31 1.81 -18.51
CA PHE A 24 -18.68 2.54 -17.40
C PHE A 24 -19.60 2.63 -16.19
N THR A 25 -20.80 3.19 -16.39
CA THR A 25 -21.79 3.48 -15.34
C THR A 25 -22.14 2.25 -14.51
N LYS A 26 -22.47 1.13 -15.17
CA LYS A 26 -22.94 -0.08 -14.49
C LYS A 26 -21.83 -0.98 -13.95
N HIS A 27 -20.71 -1.11 -14.68
CA HIS A 27 -19.73 -2.17 -14.39
C HIS A 27 -18.37 -1.63 -13.93
N ILE A 28 -17.90 -0.50 -14.47
CA ILE A 28 -16.53 -0.02 -14.21
C ILE A 28 -16.50 0.98 -13.05
N ALA A 29 -17.46 1.90 -12.98
CA ALA A 29 -17.53 2.90 -11.91
C ALA A 29 -17.51 2.28 -10.50
N PRO A 30 -18.25 1.18 -10.19
CA PRO A 30 -18.15 0.53 -8.89
C PRO A 30 -16.75 -0.01 -8.57
N ILE A 31 -16.03 -0.53 -9.58
CA ILE A 31 -14.67 -1.06 -9.43
C ILE A 31 -13.70 0.09 -9.13
N LEU A 32 -13.78 1.18 -9.91
CA LEU A 32 -12.91 2.34 -9.74
C LEU A 32 -13.15 3.03 -8.39
N GLN A 33 -14.42 3.21 -7.97
CA GLN A 33 -14.76 3.77 -6.65
C GLN A 33 -14.21 2.95 -5.48
N ARG A 34 -14.18 1.63 -5.60
CA ARG A 34 -13.70 0.75 -4.54
C ARG A 34 -12.18 0.71 -4.48
N SER A 35 -11.54 0.48 -5.63
CA SER A 35 -10.14 0.04 -5.71
C SER A 35 -9.17 1.10 -6.23
N CYS A 36 -9.65 2.14 -6.91
CA CYS A 36 -8.77 3.12 -7.58
C CYS A 36 -8.91 4.53 -7.01
N GLU A 37 -10.12 4.96 -6.68
CA GLU A 37 -10.42 6.34 -6.28
C GLU A 37 -9.81 6.75 -4.94
N SER A 38 -9.29 5.83 -4.12
CA SER A 38 -8.50 6.22 -2.94
C SER A 38 -7.32 7.12 -3.31
N CYS A 39 -6.73 6.88 -4.49
CA CYS A 39 -5.65 7.68 -5.06
C CYS A 39 -6.12 8.49 -6.28
N HIS A 40 -6.98 7.92 -7.13
CA HIS A 40 -7.46 8.49 -8.39
C HIS A 40 -8.73 9.32 -8.25
N ARG A 41 -8.71 10.29 -7.34
CA ARG A 41 -9.80 11.26 -7.12
C ARG A 41 -9.23 12.68 -7.11
N PRO A 42 -10.08 13.72 -7.22
CA PRO A 42 -9.61 15.08 -6.95
C PRO A 42 -8.93 15.15 -5.58
N ASP A 43 -7.80 15.84 -5.51
CA ASP A 43 -6.93 15.94 -4.33
C ASP A 43 -6.30 14.62 -3.84
N GLY A 44 -6.48 13.52 -4.58
CA GLY A 44 -5.85 12.23 -4.31
C GLY A 44 -4.36 12.19 -4.68
N ALA A 45 -3.72 11.05 -4.38
CA ALA A 45 -2.29 10.87 -4.61
C ALA A 45 -1.89 10.63 -6.07
N ALA A 46 -2.83 10.30 -6.94
CA ALA A 46 -2.56 10.00 -8.33
C ALA A 46 -2.57 11.26 -9.22
N PRO A 47 -1.83 11.28 -10.35
CA PRO A 47 -1.72 12.46 -11.21
C PRO A 47 -3.01 12.79 -11.99
N MET A 48 -4.02 11.92 -11.93
CA MET A 48 -5.31 12.12 -12.57
C MET A 48 -6.45 11.54 -11.73
N SER A 49 -7.65 12.08 -11.93
CA SER A 49 -8.88 11.50 -11.39
C SER A 49 -9.47 10.45 -12.34
N LEU A 50 -10.17 9.48 -11.76
CA LEU A 50 -10.98 8.49 -12.46
C LEU A 50 -12.46 8.50 -11.98
N ALA A 51 -12.88 9.57 -11.28
CA ALA A 51 -14.17 9.62 -10.59
C ALA A 51 -15.36 9.78 -11.55
N THR A 52 -15.15 10.41 -12.70
CA THR A 52 -16.18 10.57 -13.75
C THR A 52 -15.84 9.83 -15.03
N TYR A 53 -16.84 9.62 -15.88
CA TYR A 53 -16.64 8.98 -17.19
C TYR A 53 -15.68 9.78 -18.06
N GLU A 54 -15.85 11.10 -18.09
CA GLU A 54 -15.04 12.04 -18.86
C GLU A 54 -13.56 11.97 -18.45
N GLU A 55 -13.30 11.81 -17.15
CA GLU A 55 -11.95 11.67 -16.60
C GLU A 55 -11.37 10.28 -16.84
N ALA A 56 -12.15 9.21 -16.69
CA ALA A 56 -11.65 7.83 -16.82
C ALA A 56 -11.47 7.37 -18.27
N ARG A 57 -12.35 7.79 -19.19
CA ARG A 57 -12.39 7.30 -20.58
C ARG A 57 -11.09 7.50 -21.36
N PRO A 58 -10.37 8.63 -21.27
CA PRO A 58 -9.06 8.81 -21.90
C PRO A 58 -8.02 7.75 -21.49
N TRP A 59 -8.13 7.24 -20.26
CA TRP A 59 -7.19 6.29 -19.67
C TRP A 59 -7.59 4.82 -19.86
N ALA A 60 -8.69 4.49 -20.53
CA ALA A 60 -9.23 3.13 -20.61
C ALA A 60 -8.19 2.07 -21.03
N ARG A 61 -7.34 2.37 -22.03
CA ARG A 61 -6.25 1.48 -22.46
C ARG A 61 -5.17 1.30 -21.39
N ALA A 62 -4.79 2.38 -20.72
CA ALA A 62 -3.80 2.36 -19.64
C ALA A 62 -4.35 1.60 -18.42
N ILE A 63 -5.62 1.82 -18.06
CA ILE A 63 -6.28 1.08 -16.98
C ILE A 63 -6.23 -0.41 -17.27
N LYS A 64 -6.70 -0.85 -18.46
CA LYS A 64 -6.63 -2.25 -18.90
C LYS A 64 -5.20 -2.81 -18.78
N GLN A 65 -4.21 -2.08 -19.30
CA GLN A 65 -2.82 -2.52 -19.26
C GLN A 65 -2.36 -2.71 -17.81
N ARG A 66 -2.57 -1.70 -16.95
CA ARG A 66 -2.08 -1.68 -15.58
C ARG A 66 -2.76 -2.72 -14.69
N THR A 67 -4.06 -2.92 -14.83
CA THR A 67 -4.82 -3.93 -14.07
C THR A 67 -4.49 -5.36 -14.52
N GLY A 68 -4.01 -5.54 -15.75
CA GLY A 68 -3.67 -6.84 -16.32
C GLY A 68 -2.22 -7.30 -16.05
N ILE A 69 -1.40 -6.51 -15.35
CA ILE A 69 0.02 -6.83 -15.11
C ILE A 69 0.19 -8.01 -14.12
N GLY A 70 -0.80 -8.27 -13.28
CA GLY A 70 -0.67 -9.22 -12.17
C GLY A 70 0.20 -8.66 -11.04
N PRO A 71 0.80 -9.49 -10.18
CA PRO A 71 1.53 -9.04 -8.99
C PRO A 71 2.95 -8.54 -9.33
N ARG A 72 3.11 -7.63 -10.30
CA ARG A 72 4.42 -7.14 -10.76
C ARG A 72 4.48 -5.62 -10.74
N ALA A 73 5.70 -5.09 -10.77
CA ALA A 73 5.98 -3.66 -10.81
C ALA A 73 5.10 -2.92 -11.84
N GLY A 74 4.48 -1.83 -11.38
CA GLY A 74 3.57 -1.02 -12.17
C GLY A 74 2.13 -1.53 -12.30
N VAL A 75 1.72 -2.60 -11.61
CA VAL A 75 0.29 -2.99 -11.50
C VAL A 75 -0.54 -1.92 -10.81
N MET A 76 -1.81 -1.79 -11.22
CA MET A 76 -2.80 -0.98 -10.51
C MET A 76 -4.05 -1.80 -10.16
N PRO A 77 -4.63 -1.63 -8.95
CA PRO A 77 -4.05 -0.88 -7.83
C PRO A 77 -2.71 -1.50 -7.37
N PRO A 78 -1.82 -0.75 -6.71
CA PRO A 78 -0.51 -1.26 -6.29
C PRO A 78 -0.69 -2.29 -5.17
N TRP A 79 -0.91 -3.55 -5.58
CA TRP A 79 -1.16 -4.70 -4.73
C TRP A 79 -0.51 -5.91 -5.37
N TYR A 80 0.51 -6.44 -4.68
CA TYR A 80 1.43 -7.39 -5.29
C TYR A 80 1.30 -8.80 -4.71
N VAL A 81 0.23 -9.09 -3.95
CA VAL A 81 0.01 -10.44 -3.44
C VAL A 81 -0.14 -11.42 -4.60
N GLU A 82 0.65 -12.49 -4.58
CA GLU A 82 0.49 -13.57 -5.53
C GLU A 82 -0.78 -14.36 -5.22
N LYS A 83 -1.67 -14.42 -6.22
CA LYS A 83 -2.92 -15.17 -6.11
C LYS A 83 -2.63 -16.65 -5.91
N ASN A 84 -3.39 -17.28 -5.01
CA ASN A 84 -3.33 -18.71 -4.70
C ASN A 84 -2.05 -19.20 -3.99
N ILE A 85 -1.22 -18.29 -3.46
CA ILE A 85 -0.06 -18.66 -2.64
C ILE A 85 -0.22 -18.10 -1.24
N GLY A 86 -0.30 -19.00 -0.26
CA GLY A 86 -0.43 -18.63 1.15
C GLY A 86 -1.76 -17.95 1.47
N ILE A 87 -1.73 -17.02 2.43
CA ILE A 87 -2.89 -16.34 2.98
C ILE A 87 -3.32 -15.24 2.00
N GLN A 88 -4.63 -15.16 1.74
CA GLN A 88 -5.19 -14.24 0.74
C GLN A 88 -6.12 -13.18 1.36
N HIS A 89 -6.35 -13.25 2.67
CA HIS A 89 -7.30 -12.40 3.37
C HIS A 89 -6.55 -11.32 4.16
N PHE A 90 -6.57 -10.11 3.61
CA PHE A 90 -5.93 -8.93 4.19
C PHE A 90 -6.96 -7.85 4.49
N LYS A 91 -6.64 -7.02 5.48
CA LYS A 91 -7.41 -5.81 5.75
C LYS A 91 -7.21 -4.82 4.61
N ASN A 92 -8.30 -4.17 4.19
CA ASN A 92 -8.30 -3.12 3.16
C ASN A 92 -7.71 -3.57 1.80
N ASP A 93 -7.87 -4.84 1.43
CA ASP A 93 -7.42 -5.38 0.15
C ASP A 93 -8.07 -4.63 -1.04
N PRO A 94 -7.30 -3.88 -1.86
CA PRO A 94 -7.82 -3.16 -3.01
C PRO A 94 -7.88 -4.03 -4.27
N SER A 95 -7.44 -5.29 -4.22
CA SER A 95 -7.24 -6.15 -5.38
C SER A 95 -8.49 -6.30 -6.25
N LEU A 96 -8.23 -6.68 -7.50
CA LEU A 96 -9.24 -6.93 -8.50
C LEU A 96 -9.40 -8.44 -8.70
N SER A 97 -10.65 -8.90 -8.68
CA SER A 97 -11.00 -10.25 -9.12
C SER A 97 -10.71 -10.44 -10.60
N ASP A 98 -10.59 -11.70 -11.04
CA ASP A 98 -10.34 -12.00 -12.45
C ASP A 98 -11.51 -11.55 -13.33
N GLU A 99 -12.73 -11.63 -12.81
CA GLU A 99 -13.94 -11.11 -13.45
C GLU A 99 -13.88 -9.60 -13.63
N GLU A 100 -13.41 -8.85 -12.62
CA GLU A 100 -13.29 -7.39 -12.70
C GLU A 100 -12.20 -6.97 -13.69
N ILE A 101 -11.07 -7.66 -13.71
CA ILE A 101 -10.02 -7.45 -14.70
C ILE A 101 -10.57 -7.72 -16.11
N ALA A 102 -11.34 -8.79 -16.29
CA ALA A 102 -11.97 -9.12 -17.57
C ALA A 102 -13.02 -8.07 -17.99
N LEU A 103 -13.80 -7.52 -17.06
CA LEU A 103 -14.75 -6.43 -17.32
C LEU A 103 -14.03 -5.16 -17.77
N ILE A 104 -12.97 -4.76 -17.08
CA ILE A 104 -12.15 -3.59 -17.44
C ILE A 104 -11.56 -3.78 -18.84
N ALA A 105 -10.98 -4.96 -19.10
CA ALA A 105 -10.40 -5.27 -20.41
C ALA A 105 -11.45 -5.19 -21.52
N LYS A 106 -12.62 -5.82 -21.33
CA LYS A 106 -13.72 -5.81 -22.30
C LYS A 106 -14.27 -4.41 -22.52
N TRP A 107 -14.41 -3.60 -21.47
CA TRP A 107 -14.85 -2.21 -21.58
C TRP A 107 -13.87 -1.40 -22.43
N ALA A 108 -12.57 -1.49 -22.16
CA ALA A 108 -11.55 -0.79 -22.93
C ALA A 108 -11.51 -1.24 -24.41
N ASP A 109 -11.61 -2.55 -24.67
CA ASP A 109 -11.56 -3.12 -26.02
C ASP A 109 -12.80 -2.82 -26.88
N THR A 110 -13.93 -2.55 -26.25
CA THR A 110 -15.20 -2.21 -26.93
C THR A 110 -15.42 -0.71 -27.06
N GLY A 111 -14.35 0.09 -26.91
CA GLY A 111 -14.39 1.54 -27.11
C GLY A 111 -14.82 2.34 -25.88
N ALA A 112 -14.78 1.73 -24.69
CA ALA A 112 -15.07 2.34 -23.41
C ALA A 112 -16.46 3.03 -23.34
N PRO A 113 -17.58 2.32 -23.63
CA PRO A 113 -18.90 2.95 -23.65
C PRO A 113 -19.34 3.44 -22.26
N ARG A 114 -19.99 4.60 -22.21
CA ARG A 114 -20.51 5.21 -20.96
C ARG A 114 -21.61 4.37 -20.31
N GLY A 115 -22.56 3.88 -21.10
CA GLY A 115 -23.81 3.27 -20.61
C GLY A 115 -24.84 4.29 -20.14
N ASN A 116 -25.91 3.80 -19.52
CA ASN A 116 -27.02 4.62 -19.04
C ASN A 116 -26.60 5.40 -17.78
N PRO A 117 -26.69 6.74 -17.76
CA PRO A 117 -26.40 7.53 -16.56
C PRO A 117 -27.20 7.12 -15.32
N ALA A 118 -28.39 6.55 -15.48
CA ALA A 118 -29.21 6.06 -14.36
C ALA A 118 -28.62 4.83 -13.65
N ASP A 119 -27.71 4.09 -14.29
CA ASP A 119 -27.02 2.94 -13.69
C ASP A 119 -25.78 3.35 -12.88
N MET A 120 -25.44 4.65 -12.85
CA MET A 120 -24.27 5.14 -12.14
C MET A 120 -24.43 4.92 -10.62
N PRO A 121 -23.46 4.28 -9.94
CA PRO A 121 -23.51 4.15 -8.49
C PRO A 121 -23.45 5.53 -7.83
N PRO A 122 -24.07 5.70 -6.64
CA PRO A 122 -23.86 6.90 -5.83
C PRO A 122 -22.36 7.17 -5.65
N PRO A 123 -21.89 8.42 -5.79
CA PRO A 123 -20.48 8.74 -5.56
C PRO A 123 -20.04 8.34 -4.17
N ARG A 124 -18.87 7.70 -4.08
CA ARG A 124 -18.27 7.40 -2.78
C ARG A 124 -17.88 8.69 -2.09
N MET A 125 -18.36 8.87 -0.87
CA MET A 125 -17.97 10.01 -0.05
C MET A 125 -16.60 9.71 0.56
N TRP A 126 -15.61 10.49 0.16
CA TRP A 126 -14.28 10.43 0.73
C TRP A 126 -14.16 11.44 1.86
N ASN A 127 -13.36 11.11 2.88
CA ASN A 127 -12.98 12.11 3.86
C ASN A 127 -12.29 13.28 3.15
N ASP A 128 -12.66 14.49 3.56
CA ASP A 128 -11.99 15.72 3.19
C ASP A 128 -10.48 15.53 3.42
N ALA A 129 -9.64 15.91 2.44
CA ALA A 129 -8.20 15.74 2.51
C ALA A 129 -7.58 16.47 3.73
N THR A 130 -8.28 17.42 4.32
CA THR A 130 -7.89 18.07 5.58
C THR A 130 -8.14 17.19 6.81
N LYS A 131 -9.11 16.28 6.77
CA LYS A 131 -9.45 15.37 7.86
C LYS A 131 -8.47 14.19 7.93
N TRP A 132 -8.39 13.61 9.12
CA TRP A 132 -7.58 12.43 9.42
C TRP A 132 -8.45 11.18 9.30
N ALA A 133 -7.95 10.14 8.64
CA ALA A 133 -8.59 8.84 8.55
C ALA A 133 -8.69 8.13 9.92
N ILE A 134 -7.79 8.44 10.85
CA ILE A 134 -7.83 7.92 12.23
C ILE A 134 -8.82 8.65 13.16
N GLY A 135 -9.63 9.56 12.61
CA GLY A 135 -10.36 10.56 13.40
C GLY A 135 -9.42 11.67 13.90
N GLU A 136 -9.93 12.63 14.66
CA GLU A 136 -9.08 13.70 15.22
C GLU A 136 -7.95 13.10 16.08
N PRO A 137 -6.66 13.32 15.71
CA PRO A 137 -5.54 12.81 16.48
C PRO A 137 -5.49 13.47 17.86
N ASP A 138 -5.08 12.71 18.86
CA ASP A 138 -4.89 13.23 20.22
C ASP A 138 -3.55 13.98 20.35
N LEU A 139 -2.61 13.71 19.44
CA LEU A 139 -1.34 14.41 19.30
C LEU A 139 -0.95 14.51 17.82
N VAL A 140 -0.50 15.68 17.38
CA VAL A 140 0.10 15.88 16.06
C VAL A 140 1.51 16.44 16.23
N VAL A 141 2.50 15.77 15.68
CA VAL A 141 3.89 16.23 15.64
C VAL A 141 4.25 16.59 14.22
N THR A 142 4.83 17.77 13.99
CA THR A 142 5.17 18.27 12.65
C THR A 142 6.67 18.31 12.47
N THR A 143 7.19 17.69 11.42
CA THR A 143 8.62 17.72 11.10
C THR A 143 9.08 19.10 10.65
N THR A 144 10.39 19.31 10.63
CA THR A 144 10.99 20.49 9.98
C THR A 144 10.57 20.55 8.51
N GLU A 145 10.27 21.75 8.03
CA GLU A 145 9.98 22.01 6.62
C GLU A 145 11.27 21.93 5.80
N ILE A 146 11.20 21.17 4.72
CA ILE A 146 12.29 20.96 3.77
C ILE A 146 11.91 21.53 2.41
N GLU A 147 12.91 21.93 1.63
CA GLU A 147 12.75 22.38 0.26
C GLU A 147 13.42 21.41 -0.70
N VAL A 148 12.64 20.88 -1.65
CA VAL A 148 13.11 20.00 -2.72
C VAL A 148 13.03 20.75 -4.03
N LYS A 149 14.17 20.88 -4.72
CA LYS A 149 14.27 21.66 -5.97
C LYS A 149 13.76 20.88 -7.17
N ALA A 150 13.25 21.60 -8.17
CA ALA A 150 12.82 21.03 -9.43
C ALA A 150 13.95 20.25 -10.12
N GLY A 151 13.73 18.98 -10.42
CA GLY A 151 14.68 18.13 -11.13
C GLY A 151 15.94 17.77 -10.34
N SER A 152 15.97 18.00 -9.02
CA SER A 152 17.07 17.52 -8.18
C SER A 152 17.14 15.99 -8.23
N PRO A 153 18.34 15.40 -8.11
CA PRO A 153 18.45 13.97 -7.90
C PRO A 153 17.77 13.58 -6.59
N ASP A 154 17.49 12.29 -6.45
CA ASP A 154 17.01 11.72 -5.20
C ASP A 154 18.02 11.99 -4.08
N TRP A 155 17.49 12.26 -2.89
CA TRP A 155 18.29 12.52 -1.70
C TRP A 155 17.96 11.51 -0.61
N TRP A 156 18.99 11.00 0.05
CA TRP A 156 18.88 10.12 1.21
C TRP A 156 19.64 10.73 2.38
N GLY A 157 19.00 10.77 3.55
CA GLY A 157 19.62 11.25 4.77
C GLY A 157 18.63 11.39 5.91
N GLU A 158 19.02 12.11 6.96
CA GLU A 158 18.20 12.34 8.14
C GLU A 158 17.68 13.79 8.15
N ILE A 159 16.48 14.00 8.68
CA ILE A 159 15.94 15.33 8.98
C ILE A 159 16.09 15.63 10.47
N PRO A 160 16.13 16.92 10.88
CA PRO A 160 16.25 17.27 12.28
C PRO A 160 15.12 16.63 13.12
N ARG A 161 15.51 16.02 14.24
CA ARG A 161 14.58 15.42 15.19
C ARG A 161 13.59 16.45 15.72
N VAL A 162 12.38 16.01 16.05
CA VAL A 162 11.33 16.87 16.61
C VAL A 162 10.80 16.28 17.93
N PRO A 163 10.90 17.00 19.06
CA PRO A 163 10.29 16.57 20.32
C PRO A 163 8.79 16.35 20.16
N THR A 164 8.28 15.25 20.69
CA THR A 164 6.83 14.94 20.62
C THR A 164 6.00 15.89 21.50
N GLY A 165 6.62 16.45 22.54
CA GLY A 165 5.92 17.23 23.57
C GLY A 165 5.05 16.37 24.51
N LEU A 166 5.07 15.05 24.36
CA LEU A 166 4.28 14.15 25.19
C LEU A 166 4.85 14.08 26.62
N THR A 167 4.00 14.24 27.63
CA THR A 167 4.41 14.29 29.04
C THR A 167 4.05 13.05 29.85
N GLU A 168 3.21 12.17 29.32
CA GLU A 168 2.84 10.89 29.91
C GLU A 168 2.91 9.78 28.85
N ASP A 169 3.36 8.59 29.20
CA ASP A 169 3.39 7.46 28.25
C ASP A 169 1.98 7.12 27.77
N ARG A 170 1.83 6.92 26.45
CA ARG A 170 0.53 6.59 25.85
C ARG A 170 0.66 5.45 24.86
N TYR A 171 -0.19 4.43 25.02
CA TYR A 171 -0.38 3.42 23.99
C TYR A 171 -1.12 4.02 22.79
N VAL A 172 -0.67 3.73 21.58
CA VAL A 172 -1.20 4.25 20.33
C VAL A 172 -2.16 3.22 19.72
N ALA A 173 -3.38 3.67 19.41
CA ALA A 173 -4.42 2.90 18.75
C ALA A 173 -4.31 2.99 17.22
N ALA A 174 -3.94 4.17 16.72
CA ALA A 174 -3.75 4.40 15.29
C ALA A 174 -2.75 5.52 15.02
N LEU A 175 -2.16 5.49 13.84
CA LEU A 175 -1.14 6.41 13.36
C LEU A 175 -1.44 6.79 11.92
N GLU A 176 -1.29 8.06 11.58
CA GLU A 176 -1.38 8.54 10.20
C GLU A 176 -0.32 9.60 9.95
N VAL A 177 0.32 9.55 8.78
CA VAL A 177 1.30 10.53 8.36
C VAL A 177 0.78 11.25 7.12
N LYS A 178 0.75 12.58 7.18
CA LYS A 178 0.29 13.44 6.08
C LYS A 178 1.43 14.36 5.65
N GLU A 179 1.73 14.37 4.37
CA GLU A 179 2.60 15.41 3.82
C GLU A 179 1.79 16.69 3.62
N VAL A 180 2.29 17.80 4.15
CA VAL A 180 1.79 19.15 3.90
C VAL A 180 2.80 19.83 3.00
N ASN A 181 2.36 20.21 1.80
CA ASN A 181 3.20 20.88 0.80
C ASN A 181 2.48 22.03 0.08
N ASP A 182 3.26 22.81 -0.66
CA ASP A 182 2.81 23.97 -1.43
C ASP A 182 2.45 23.65 -2.89
N VAL A 183 2.28 22.37 -3.22
CA VAL A 183 1.88 21.94 -4.58
C VAL A 183 0.38 22.19 -4.80
N PRO A 184 -0.02 22.91 -5.86
CA PRO A 184 -1.41 23.11 -6.22
C PRO A 184 -2.14 21.78 -6.45
N SER A 185 -3.42 21.71 -6.08
CA SER A 185 -4.27 20.54 -6.27
C SER A 185 -4.57 20.19 -7.74
N ASN A 186 -4.22 21.07 -8.68
CA ASN A 186 -4.47 20.95 -10.10
C ASN A 186 -3.17 20.81 -10.92
N GLY A 187 -2.53 19.63 -10.83
CA GLY A 187 -1.53 19.17 -11.79
C GLY A 187 -0.09 19.13 -11.24
N SER A 188 0.54 17.95 -11.32
CA SER A 188 1.89 17.67 -10.85
C SER A 188 3.01 17.93 -11.87
N GLY A 189 2.71 18.32 -13.12
CA GLY A 189 3.73 18.61 -14.14
C GLY A 189 4.63 17.42 -14.58
N ARG A 190 4.48 16.22 -13.99
CA ARG A 190 5.15 14.97 -14.35
C ARG A 190 4.24 13.74 -14.14
N ASP A 191 4.52 12.69 -14.92
CA ASP A 191 3.85 11.37 -14.91
C ASP A 191 4.33 10.42 -13.78
N THR A 192 5.12 10.90 -12.82
CA THR A 192 5.64 10.06 -11.74
C THR A 192 4.61 9.79 -10.65
N VAL A 193 4.73 8.63 -10.00
CA VAL A 193 3.92 8.25 -8.83
C VAL A 193 4.05 9.33 -7.76
N GLY A 194 2.92 9.79 -7.23
CA GLY A 194 2.91 10.75 -6.15
C GLY A 194 3.42 12.14 -6.54
N GLY A 195 3.22 12.60 -7.77
CA GLY A 195 3.72 13.92 -8.25
C GLY A 195 3.29 15.17 -7.45
N ARG A 196 2.49 15.03 -6.38
CA ARG A 196 2.28 16.07 -5.37
C ARG A 196 3.27 16.01 -4.22
N TYR A 197 3.78 14.83 -3.90
CA TYR A 197 4.61 14.51 -2.76
C TYR A 197 6.09 14.57 -3.10
N VAL A 198 6.91 14.89 -2.10
CA VAL A 198 8.37 14.83 -2.22
C VAL A 198 9.00 13.88 -1.21
N PHE A 199 8.28 13.50 -0.15
CA PHE A 199 8.68 12.40 0.72
C PHE A 199 8.29 11.07 0.05
N HIS A 200 9.28 10.35 -0.49
CA HIS A 200 9.05 9.01 -1.05
C HIS A 200 8.88 7.99 0.07
N HIS A 201 9.82 7.99 1.01
CA HIS A 201 9.65 7.30 2.29
C HIS A 201 10.46 7.93 3.43
N MET A 202 10.07 7.61 4.66
CA MET A 202 10.83 7.91 5.87
C MET A 202 10.81 6.68 6.80
N ILE A 203 11.98 6.14 7.09
CA ILE A 203 12.24 5.18 8.16
C ILE A 203 12.48 5.99 9.43
N TRP A 204 11.74 5.67 10.48
CA TRP A 204 11.73 6.48 11.69
C TRP A 204 11.32 5.70 12.93
N SER A 205 11.66 6.29 14.06
CA SER A 205 11.29 5.82 15.38
C SER A 205 11.03 7.01 16.31
N THR A 206 10.43 6.75 17.46
CA THR A 206 10.40 7.72 18.56
C THR A 206 11.36 7.27 19.64
N ARG A 207 12.30 8.13 20.04
CA ARG A 207 13.35 7.79 21.00
C ARG A 207 13.31 8.74 22.19
N GLN A 208 13.36 8.19 23.40
CA GLN A 208 13.82 8.93 24.57
C GLN A 208 15.33 9.06 24.43
N LEU A 209 15.83 10.27 24.24
CA LEU A 209 17.25 10.51 24.05
C LEU A 209 17.82 10.92 25.40
N ASP A 210 18.42 9.97 26.10
CA ASP A 210 19.33 10.27 27.21
C ASP A 210 20.67 10.74 26.60
N GLU A 211 21.39 11.66 27.25
CA GLU A 211 22.65 12.21 26.71
C GLU A 211 23.81 11.19 26.66
N THR A 212 23.62 9.95 27.10
CA THR A 212 24.65 8.92 27.20
C THR A 212 24.19 7.55 26.69
N ASP A 213 24.87 7.11 25.62
CA ASP A 213 25.12 5.73 25.18
C ASP A 213 24.33 5.19 23.96
N PRO A 214 24.94 5.19 22.76
CA PRO A 214 24.45 4.49 21.57
C PRO A 214 25.10 3.10 21.46
N GLY A 215 24.41 2.01 21.81
CA GLY A 215 25.06 0.70 21.55
C GLY A 215 24.46 -0.64 21.95
N ASP A 216 23.24 -0.78 22.49
CA ASP A 216 22.68 -2.11 22.78
C ASP A 216 21.26 -2.33 22.20
N PRO A 217 21.12 -3.08 21.09
CA PRO A 217 19.82 -3.38 20.48
C PRO A 217 18.95 -4.40 21.25
N ALA A 218 19.43 -4.94 22.39
CA ALA A 218 18.67 -5.86 23.24
C ALA A 218 18.14 -5.23 24.54
N ALA A 219 18.55 -4.00 24.86
CA ALA A 219 17.96 -3.20 25.92
C ALA A 219 16.73 -2.44 25.38
N ASP A 220 15.74 -2.19 26.23
CA ASP A 220 14.64 -1.27 25.92
C ASP A 220 15.23 0.16 25.81
N ASP A 221 15.83 0.48 24.67
CA ASP A 221 16.61 1.69 24.33
C ASP A 221 15.77 2.99 24.32
N GLY A 222 14.60 2.98 24.96
CA GLY A 222 13.64 4.07 24.90
C GLY A 222 13.06 4.30 23.50
N SER A 223 13.43 3.50 22.50
CA SER A 223 12.97 3.60 21.12
C SER A 223 11.64 2.89 20.92
N THR A 224 10.84 3.39 20.01
CA THR A 224 9.69 2.69 19.45
C THR A 224 9.71 2.89 17.95
N SER A 225 9.91 1.78 17.24
CA SER A 225 9.77 1.74 15.78
C SER A 225 8.30 1.85 15.38
N TRP A 226 8.04 2.65 14.36
CA TRP A 226 6.73 2.86 13.73
C TRP A 226 6.74 2.24 12.32
N PRO A 227 5.56 1.99 11.72
CA PRO A 227 5.51 1.64 10.30
C PRO A 227 6.19 2.72 9.46
N VAL A 228 6.91 2.30 8.42
CA VAL A 228 7.62 3.22 7.51
C VAL A 228 6.60 4.13 6.84
N HIS A 229 6.85 5.43 6.82
CA HIS A 229 6.03 6.34 6.02
C HIS A 229 6.44 6.19 4.56
N GLU A 230 5.47 6.01 3.67
CA GLU A 230 5.69 5.84 2.23
C GLU A 230 4.62 6.61 1.46
N VAL A 231 4.95 6.99 0.23
CA VAL A 231 4.01 7.69 -0.65
C VAL A 231 2.70 6.90 -0.81
N GLY A 232 1.58 7.54 -0.47
CA GLY A 232 0.25 6.93 -0.57
C GLY A 232 -0.06 5.87 0.49
N ARG A 233 0.77 5.69 1.53
CA ARG A 233 0.43 4.87 2.70
C ARG A 233 -0.82 5.42 3.39
N GLN A 234 -1.74 4.54 3.74
CA GLN A 234 -2.95 4.88 4.49
C GLN A 234 -2.66 4.87 6.00
N ALA A 235 -3.65 5.27 6.80
CA ALA A 235 -3.55 5.16 8.25
C ALA A 235 -3.29 3.72 8.72
N ASP A 236 -2.42 3.58 9.71
CA ASP A 236 -2.12 2.34 10.41
C ASP A 236 -3.01 2.22 11.66
N PHE A 237 -3.79 1.15 11.73
CA PHE A 237 -4.59 0.81 12.90
C PHE A 237 -3.95 -0.37 13.63
N PHE A 238 -3.64 -0.19 14.91
CA PHE A 238 -3.03 -1.23 15.72
C PHE A 238 -4.10 -2.09 16.40
N ASP A 239 -3.76 -3.35 16.65
CA ASP A 239 -4.66 -4.33 17.26
C ASP A 239 -5.13 -3.87 18.66
N GLN A 240 -6.40 -4.07 19.00
CA GLN A 240 -6.93 -3.61 20.30
C GLN A 240 -6.36 -4.38 21.51
N LYS A 241 -5.71 -5.51 21.29
CA LYS A 241 -5.08 -6.35 22.31
C LYS A 241 -3.56 -6.17 22.35
N SER A 242 -2.97 -5.47 21.38
CA SER A 242 -1.53 -5.18 21.34
C SER A 242 -1.29 -3.77 20.80
N ALA A 243 -0.59 -2.92 21.53
CA ALA A 243 -0.37 -1.55 21.10
C ALA A 243 1.12 -1.16 21.19
N ARG A 244 1.53 -0.23 20.34
CA ARG A 244 2.84 0.43 20.42
C ARG A 244 2.76 1.54 21.46
N ILE A 245 3.81 1.73 22.25
CA ILE A 245 3.87 2.79 23.25
C ILE A 245 4.58 4.01 22.66
N LEU A 246 3.98 5.19 22.79
CA LEU A 246 4.67 6.45 22.61
C LEU A 246 5.11 6.94 23.98
N ARG A 247 6.42 6.97 24.22
CA ARG A 247 6.96 7.34 25.52
C ARG A 247 6.99 8.85 25.71
N ALA A 248 6.74 9.29 26.94
CA ALA A 248 6.89 10.68 27.36
C ALA A 248 8.33 11.17 27.12
N GLY A 249 8.48 12.44 26.75
CA GLY A 249 9.79 13.05 26.48
C GLY A 249 10.50 12.54 25.22
N SER A 250 9.89 11.63 24.45
CA SER A 250 10.51 11.12 23.22
C SER A 250 10.49 12.16 22.09
N SER A 251 11.40 12.00 21.13
CA SER A 251 11.44 12.76 19.88
C SER A 251 11.19 11.85 18.68
N ILE A 252 10.57 12.38 17.63
CA ILE A 252 10.59 11.79 16.30
C ILE A 252 12.02 11.85 15.78
N VAL A 253 12.58 10.69 15.42
CA VAL A 253 13.92 10.54 14.86
C VAL A 253 13.81 9.80 13.55
N SER A 254 14.29 10.42 12.46
CA SER A 254 14.45 9.73 11.18
C SER A 254 15.76 8.96 11.18
N ASP A 255 15.71 7.70 10.75
CA ASP A 255 16.89 6.88 10.48
C ASP A 255 17.31 6.99 9.00
N SER A 256 16.34 7.20 8.11
CA SER A 256 16.58 7.49 6.70
C SER A 256 15.32 8.10 6.08
N VAL A 257 15.49 9.15 5.29
CA VAL A 257 14.46 9.82 4.51
C VAL A 257 14.91 9.81 3.07
N HIS A 258 14.06 9.31 2.18
CA HIS A 258 14.25 9.36 0.74
C HIS A 258 13.33 10.44 0.16
N LEU A 259 13.93 11.48 -0.41
CA LEU A 259 13.23 12.57 -1.07
C LEU A 259 13.35 12.45 -2.59
N HIS A 260 12.23 12.66 -3.28
CA HIS A 260 12.14 12.63 -4.72
C HIS A 260 11.61 13.96 -5.26
N SER A 261 12.25 14.52 -6.29
CA SER A 261 11.78 15.76 -6.91
C SER A 261 10.51 15.52 -7.73
N ASN A 262 9.47 16.28 -7.45
CA ASN A 262 8.21 16.26 -8.20
C ASN A 262 8.22 17.13 -9.47
N GLY A 263 9.37 17.69 -9.86
CA GLY A 263 9.52 18.50 -11.07
C GLY A 263 9.25 20.00 -10.89
N ARG A 264 9.00 20.47 -9.66
CA ARG A 264 8.98 21.88 -9.29
C ARG A 264 9.66 22.09 -7.94
N ASP A 265 10.04 23.33 -7.66
CA ASP A 265 10.46 23.71 -6.30
C ASP A 265 9.25 23.53 -5.37
N THR A 266 9.43 22.70 -4.34
CA THR A 266 8.38 22.30 -3.42
C THR A 266 8.89 22.40 -1.99
N LYS A 267 8.10 23.04 -1.14
CA LYS A 267 8.29 23.00 0.32
C LYS A 267 7.34 22.00 0.92
N ALA A 268 7.87 21.10 1.74
CA ALA A 268 7.09 20.04 2.35
C ALA A 268 7.51 19.75 3.79
N LYS A 269 6.57 19.24 4.56
CA LYS A 269 6.79 18.67 5.89
C LYS A 269 5.80 17.55 6.16
N LEU A 270 6.14 16.67 7.09
CA LEU A 270 5.25 15.61 7.53
C LEU A 270 4.55 16.01 8.82
N GLN A 271 3.23 15.81 8.86
CA GLN A 271 2.44 15.81 10.08
C GLN A 271 2.17 14.36 10.48
N ILE A 272 2.57 14.00 11.68
CA ILE A 272 2.43 12.66 12.25
C ILE A 272 1.34 12.74 13.32
N GLY A 273 0.16 12.19 13.02
CA GLY A 273 -0.99 12.14 13.91
C GLY A 273 -1.04 10.83 14.68
N PHE A 274 -1.12 10.93 16.01
CA PHE A 274 -1.29 9.78 16.90
C PHE A 274 -2.70 9.80 17.50
N LYS A 275 -3.41 8.68 17.38
CA LYS A 275 -4.62 8.39 18.16
C LYS A 275 -4.26 7.44 19.29
N PHE A 276 -4.60 7.79 20.52
CA PHE A 276 -4.24 7.00 21.69
C PHE A 276 -5.32 6.01 22.08
N MET A 277 -4.89 4.90 22.67
CA MET A 277 -5.76 4.04 23.46
C MET A 277 -6.31 4.82 24.68
N PRO A 278 -7.46 4.38 25.24
CA PRO A 278 -8.01 4.96 26.47
C PRO A 278 -6.98 4.97 27.62
N LYS A 279 -7.08 5.97 28.50
CA LYS A 279 -6.22 6.02 29.71
C LYS A 279 -6.42 4.76 30.55
N GLY A 280 -5.32 4.21 31.05
CA GLY A 280 -5.31 2.96 31.84
C GLY A 280 -5.32 1.68 31.01
N TYR A 281 -5.38 1.77 29.67
CA TYR A 281 -5.20 0.62 28.79
C TYR A 281 -3.90 -0.11 29.08
N LYS A 282 -3.96 -1.44 29.09
CA LYS A 282 -2.80 -2.34 29.17
C LYS A 282 -2.94 -3.37 28.05
N PRO A 283 -1.91 -3.57 27.22
CA PRO A 283 -1.98 -4.58 26.17
C PRO A 283 -2.06 -5.98 26.77
N GLU A 284 -2.86 -6.85 26.15
CA GLU A 284 -2.95 -8.27 26.48
C GLU A 284 -1.70 -9.02 25.97
N TYR A 285 -1.17 -8.60 24.82
CA TYR A 285 0.00 -9.21 24.19
C TYR A 285 1.15 -8.23 24.01
N ARG A 286 2.38 -8.73 24.16
CA ARG A 286 3.60 -7.99 23.84
C ARG A 286 3.77 -7.93 22.31
N ARG A 287 4.21 -6.78 21.80
CA ARG A 287 4.64 -6.66 20.40
C ARG A 287 5.96 -7.41 20.20
N SER A 288 6.05 -8.15 19.08
CA SER A 288 7.31 -8.65 18.54
C SER A 288 7.54 -8.06 17.16
N THR A 289 8.79 -7.74 16.84
CA THR A 289 9.22 -7.39 15.48
C THR A 289 10.28 -8.40 15.08
N ILE A 290 10.11 -9.01 13.92
CA ILE A 290 11.07 -9.98 13.38
C ILE A 290 11.58 -9.40 12.08
N SER A 291 12.85 -9.02 12.06
CA SER A 291 13.51 -8.54 10.85
C SER A 291 14.15 -9.74 10.14
N LEU A 292 13.67 -10.03 8.95
CA LEU A 292 14.15 -11.10 8.07
C LEU A 292 14.77 -10.45 6.83
N GLY A 293 15.96 -9.89 7.02
CA GLY A 293 16.69 -9.23 5.96
C GLY A 293 18.17 -9.46 6.14
N ASN A 294 18.84 -9.78 5.05
CA ASN A 294 20.30 -9.84 5.01
C ASN A 294 20.77 -8.86 3.95
N GLY A 295 21.27 -7.69 4.35
CA GLY A 295 21.74 -6.66 3.41
C GLY A 295 23.26 -6.53 3.36
N VAL A 296 24.00 -7.35 4.10
CA VAL A 296 25.44 -7.12 4.35
C VAL A 296 26.36 -7.96 3.45
N ASP A 297 25.90 -9.12 2.98
CA ASP A 297 26.68 -10.05 2.15
C ASP A 297 25.87 -10.58 0.95
N ILE A 298 24.92 -9.79 0.44
CA ILE A 298 24.23 -10.08 -0.82
C ILE A 298 25.19 -9.93 -2.00
N ASP A 299 25.28 -10.97 -2.83
CA ASP A 299 25.86 -10.93 -4.18
C ASP A 299 24.79 -11.34 -5.20
N VAL A 300 24.45 -10.44 -6.12
CA VAL A 300 23.50 -10.69 -7.22
C VAL A 300 24.27 -10.62 -8.53
N LYS A 301 24.37 -11.76 -9.21
CA LYS A 301 25.06 -11.85 -10.49
C LYS A 301 24.33 -11.06 -11.55
N SER A 302 25.09 -10.32 -12.35
CA SER A 302 24.53 -9.55 -13.45
C SER A 302 23.95 -10.46 -14.53
N MET A 303 22.82 -10.03 -15.11
CA MET A 303 22.16 -10.72 -16.24
C MET A 303 21.68 -12.15 -15.96
N GLU A 304 21.61 -12.57 -14.70
CA GLU A 304 21.06 -13.87 -14.29
C GLU A 304 19.69 -13.68 -13.59
N SER A 305 18.66 -14.37 -14.08
CA SER A 305 17.30 -14.35 -13.50
C SER A 305 17.09 -15.47 -12.48
N GLY A 306 16.13 -15.30 -11.58
CA GLY A 306 15.70 -16.36 -10.65
C GLY A 306 16.72 -16.65 -9.54
N GLN A 307 17.52 -15.65 -9.17
CA GLN A 307 18.40 -15.74 -8.00
C GLN A 307 17.58 -15.59 -6.72
N GLU A 308 17.82 -16.48 -5.76
CA GLU A 308 17.09 -16.52 -4.49
C GLU A 308 18.05 -16.30 -3.31
N LEU A 309 17.61 -15.50 -2.35
CA LEU A 309 18.35 -15.19 -1.13
C LEU A 309 17.42 -15.44 0.06
N HIS A 310 17.94 -16.15 1.05
CA HIS A 310 17.16 -16.60 2.19
C HIS A 310 17.74 -16.00 3.46
N ALA A 311 16.85 -15.56 4.35
CA ALA A 311 17.18 -15.15 5.72
C ALA A 311 16.24 -15.90 6.65
N TYR A 312 16.72 -16.23 7.85
CA TYR A 312 15.98 -17.07 8.79
C TYR A 312 15.95 -16.46 10.18
N ALA A 313 14.80 -16.57 10.86
CA ALA A 313 14.72 -16.31 12.29
C ALA A 313 13.92 -17.40 13.00
N VAL A 314 14.33 -17.75 14.22
CA VAL A 314 13.64 -18.75 15.04
C VAL A 314 12.77 -18.07 16.09
N LEU A 315 11.46 -18.34 16.05
CA LEU A 315 10.52 -17.84 17.04
C LEU A 315 10.87 -18.32 18.45
N LYS A 316 10.98 -17.40 19.40
CA LYS A 316 11.30 -17.72 20.80
C LYS A 316 10.06 -18.00 21.66
N GLU A 317 8.88 -17.68 21.16
CA GLU A 317 7.58 -17.86 21.80
C GLU A 317 6.50 -18.12 20.74
N ASN A 318 5.34 -18.62 21.17
CA ASN A 318 4.17 -18.72 20.29
C ASN A 318 3.80 -17.31 19.82
N THR A 319 3.77 -17.07 18.51
CA THR A 319 3.68 -15.73 17.94
C THR A 319 2.56 -15.66 16.92
N LYS A 320 1.67 -14.68 17.09
CA LYS A 320 0.68 -14.31 16.07
C LYS A 320 1.31 -13.27 15.14
N ILE A 321 1.44 -13.58 13.84
CA ILE A 321 1.96 -12.64 12.85
C ILE A 321 0.79 -11.78 12.38
N LEU A 322 0.87 -10.47 12.61
CA LEU A 322 -0.21 -9.54 12.26
C LEU A 322 -0.04 -8.91 10.88
N SER A 323 1.20 -8.77 10.44
CA SER A 323 1.54 -8.07 9.20
C SER A 323 2.83 -8.60 8.59
N PHE A 324 2.91 -8.58 7.27
CA PHE A 324 4.11 -8.82 6.49
C PHE A 324 4.42 -7.58 5.65
N GLU A 325 5.65 -7.08 5.69
CA GLU A 325 6.08 -5.91 4.91
C GLU A 325 7.36 -6.28 4.15
N PRO A 326 7.27 -6.66 2.86
CA PRO A 326 8.45 -6.95 2.06
C PRO A 326 9.26 -5.68 1.81
N HIS A 327 10.58 -5.80 1.83
CA HIS A 327 11.45 -4.70 1.44
C HIS A 327 12.62 -5.20 0.61
N LEU A 328 12.73 -4.67 -0.61
CA LEU A 328 13.75 -5.04 -1.60
C LEU A 328 14.26 -3.76 -2.30
N HIS A 329 15.34 -3.86 -3.06
CA HIS A 329 15.79 -2.75 -3.90
C HIS A 329 15.56 -3.05 -5.39
N ALA A 330 16.16 -2.25 -6.28
CA ALA A 330 15.94 -2.31 -7.72
C ALA A 330 15.98 -3.72 -8.39
N PRO A 331 16.85 -4.68 -8.00
CA PRO A 331 16.85 -6.01 -8.62
C PRO A 331 15.81 -6.98 -8.03
N GLY A 332 15.12 -6.61 -6.96
CA GLY A 332 14.17 -7.50 -6.30
C GLY A 332 12.84 -7.58 -7.04
N GLU A 333 12.39 -8.81 -7.31
CA GLU A 333 11.11 -9.06 -7.99
C GLU A 333 10.00 -9.52 -7.05
N ARG A 334 10.35 -10.28 -6.01
CA ARG A 334 9.40 -10.95 -5.12
C ARG A 334 10.03 -11.27 -3.77
N MET A 335 9.23 -11.22 -2.72
CA MET A 335 9.59 -11.73 -1.39
C MET A 335 8.49 -12.65 -0.86
N CYS A 336 8.88 -13.76 -0.26
CA CYS A 336 7.98 -14.70 0.38
C CYS A 336 8.34 -14.85 1.86
N LEU A 337 7.31 -15.09 2.68
CA LEU A 337 7.47 -15.48 4.08
C LEU A 337 7.03 -16.92 4.23
N GLU A 338 7.89 -17.76 4.76
CA GLU A 338 7.61 -19.17 5.02
C GLU A 338 7.57 -19.44 6.52
N ALA A 339 6.94 -20.55 6.90
CA ALA A 339 6.98 -21.07 8.25
C ALA A 339 7.34 -22.54 8.20
N ILE A 340 8.41 -22.90 8.89
CA ILE A 340 8.92 -24.27 9.00
C ILE A 340 8.80 -24.70 10.46
N TRP A 341 7.98 -25.72 10.71
CA TRP A 341 7.87 -26.32 12.05
C TRP A 341 7.68 -27.84 11.97
N GLY A 342 8.50 -28.58 12.70
CA GLY A 342 8.53 -30.04 12.61
C GLY A 342 8.84 -30.49 11.17
N TYR A 343 7.88 -31.15 10.52
CA TYR A 343 7.95 -31.59 9.13
C TYR A 343 7.10 -30.74 8.17
N ASN A 344 6.49 -29.65 8.66
CA ASN A 344 5.66 -28.77 7.85
C ASN A 344 6.50 -27.62 7.30
N ILE A 345 6.34 -27.35 6.01
CA ILE A 345 6.84 -26.15 5.34
C ILE A 345 5.61 -25.49 4.70
N GLN A 346 5.32 -24.26 5.09
CA GLN A 346 4.17 -23.52 4.60
C GLN A 346 4.61 -22.13 4.15
N THR A 347 4.39 -21.81 2.88
CA THR A 347 4.51 -20.44 2.40
C THR A 347 3.31 -19.65 2.94
N LEU A 348 3.56 -18.77 3.91
CA LEU A 348 2.51 -17.95 4.49
C LEU A 348 2.05 -16.91 3.49
N ASN A 349 2.97 -16.25 2.77
CA ASN A 349 2.68 -15.24 1.76
C ASN A 349 3.79 -15.15 0.74
N CYS A 350 3.44 -14.75 -0.48
CA CYS A 350 4.37 -14.31 -1.50
C CYS A 350 3.81 -13.04 -2.13
N VAL A 351 4.67 -12.05 -2.30
CA VAL A 351 4.30 -10.77 -2.90
C VAL A 351 5.38 -10.35 -3.87
N GLY A 352 4.96 -9.92 -5.07
CA GLY A 352 5.85 -9.21 -5.98
C GLY A 352 6.29 -7.88 -5.40
N TYR A 353 7.16 -7.18 -6.13
CA TYR A 353 7.78 -5.96 -5.63
C TYR A 353 7.80 -4.83 -6.65
N ASP A 354 7.63 -3.61 -6.14
CA ASP A 354 7.84 -2.36 -6.84
C ASP A 354 8.42 -1.36 -5.84
N HIS A 355 9.67 -0.95 -6.06
CA HIS A 355 10.35 0.00 -5.17
C HIS A 355 9.64 1.36 -5.09
N SER A 356 8.75 1.67 -6.05
CA SER A 356 7.90 2.86 -6.00
C SER A 356 6.73 2.72 -5.04
N TRP A 357 6.37 1.49 -4.65
CA TRP A 357 5.20 1.14 -3.84
C TRP A 357 5.51 -0.01 -2.89
N VAL A 358 6.27 0.29 -1.85
CA VAL A 358 6.40 -0.63 -0.71
C VAL A 358 5.05 -0.65 0.03
N ARG A 359 4.68 -1.82 0.58
CA ARG A 359 3.34 -2.07 1.12
C ARG A 359 3.42 -2.96 2.35
N GLY A 360 2.72 -2.58 3.41
CA GLY A 360 2.40 -3.48 4.51
C GLY A 360 1.15 -4.31 4.21
N TYR A 361 1.24 -5.61 4.38
CA TYR A 361 0.16 -6.58 4.22
C TYR A 361 -0.34 -7.03 5.60
N ASN A 362 -1.36 -6.33 6.11
CA ASN A 362 -2.01 -6.66 7.38
C ASN A 362 -3.05 -7.77 7.16
N TYR A 363 -2.90 -8.91 7.84
CA TYR A 363 -3.88 -9.99 7.71
C TYR A 363 -5.23 -9.59 8.32
N ALA A 364 -6.30 -10.17 7.78
CA ALA A 364 -7.58 -10.18 8.48
C ALA A 364 -7.44 -10.87 9.84
N ASP A 365 -8.21 -10.41 10.84
CA ASP A 365 -8.00 -10.81 12.25
C ASP A 365 -8.14 -12.33 12.49
N ASP A 366 -8.99 -12.96 11.69
CA ASP A 366 -9.30 -14.39 11.65
C ASP A 366 -8.39 -15.21 10.72
N HIS A 367 -7.52 -14.56 9.96
CA HIS A 367 -6.58 -15.20 9.02
C HIS A 367 -5.10 -14.96 9.37
N ALA A 368 -4.81 -14.11 10.36
CA ALA A 368 -3.47 -13.89 10.87
C ALA A 368 -2.87 -15.19 11.47
N PRO A 369 -1.71 -15.67 10.98
CA PRO A 369 -1.19 -16.97 11.39
C PRO A 369 -0.68 -16.93 12.83
N LEU A 370 -1.02 -17.98 13.59
CA LEU A 370 -0.51 -18.22 14.94
C LEU A 370 0.48 -19.39 14.88
N LEU A 371 1.75 -19.08 15.09
CA LEU A 371 2.84 -20.02 14.91
C LEU A 371 3.41 -20.45 16.26
N PRO A 372 3.75 -21.73 16.44
CA PRO A 372 4.35 -22.21 17.67
C PRO A 372 5.76 -21.64 17.86
N LYS A 373 6.19 -21.59 19.11
CA LYS A 373 7.60 -21.44 19.47
C LYS A 373 8.46 -22.43 18.67
N ASP A 374 9.68 -22.02 18.34
CA ASP A 374 10.68 -22.77 17.58
C ASP A 374 10.35 -22.95 16.08
N THR A 375 9.28 -22.33 15.58
CA THR A 375 9.08 -22.16 14.13
C THR A 375 10.22 -21.33 13.55
N ILE A 376 10.78 -21.78 12.44
CA ILE A 376 11.71 -21.01 11.61
C ILE A 376 10.88 -20.23 10.60
N LEU A 377 11.03 -18.91 10.61
CA LEU A 377 10.53 -18.01 9.58
C LEU A 377 11.60 -17.73 8.53
#